data_AF-A0A7W1DUE5-F1
#
_entry.id   AF-A0A7W1DUE5-F1
#
_cell.length_a   1.000
_cell.length_b   1.000
_cell.length_c   1.000
_cell.angle_alpha   90.00
_cell.angle_beta   90.00
_cell.angle_gamma   90.00
#
_symmetry.space_group_name_H-M   'P 1'
#
loop_
_entity.id
_entity.type
_entity.pdbx_description
1 polymer ?
#
loop_
_entity_poly.entity_id
_entity_poly.type
_entity_poly.pdbx_seq_one_letter_code
_entity_poly.pdbx_strand_id
1 'polypeptide(L)' 'MTDLRYPVGKLTYDSDITDGKRTAWIRQIAETPAALRAAVDGLTEAQLDTPYRPEGWTVRQVVHHVP' A
#
# COMPACT_ATOMS: atom_id res chain seq x y z
N MET A 1 -4.87 -0.85 21.26
CA MET A 1 -4.54 0.27 20.35
C MET A 1 -3.89 -0.31 19.12
N THR A 2 -4.43 -0.03 17.93
CA THR A 2 -3.89 -0.50 16.64
C THR A 2 -2.56 0.20 16.36
N ASP A 3 -1.50 -0.54 16.04
CA ASP A 3 -0.22 0.06 15.61
C ASP A 3 -0.40 0.63 14.19
N LEU A 4 -0.46 1.96 14.08
CA LEU A 4 -0.66 2.67 12.80
C LEU A 4 0.47 2.41 11.79
N ARG A 5 1.61 1.85 12.22
CA ARG A 5 2.71 1.47 11.31
C ARG A 5 2.41 0.19 10.54
N TYR A 6 1.56 -0.69 11.08
CA TYR A 6 1.16 -1.96 10.48
C TYR A 6 -0.38 -2.09 10.51
N PRO A 7 -1.11 -1.20 9.81
CA PRO A 7 -2.57 -1.12 9.93
C PRO A 7 -3.29 -2.39 9.42
N VAL A 8 -2.62 -3.19 8.59
CA VAL A 8 -3.10 -4.50 8.08
C VAL A 8 -2.26 -5.68 8.60
N GLY A 9 -1.46 -5.46 9.65
CA GLY A 9 -0.52 -6.44 10.17
C GLY A 9 0.80 -6.52 9.37
N LYS A 10 1.66 -7.46 9.76
CA LYS A 10 2.91 -7.77 9.06
C LYS A 10 2.69 -8.91 8.07
N LEU A 11 3.55 -8.98 7.05
CA LEU A 11 3.61 -10.13 6.16
C LEU A 11 3.73 -11.42 6.98
N THR A 12 2.80 -12.33 6.77
CA THR A 12 2.88 -13.70 7.25
C THR A 12 3.20 -14.58 6.05
N TYR A 13 4.31 -15.31 6.12
CA TYR A 13 4.72 -16.18 5.03
C TYR A 13 3.78 -17.37 4.92
N ASP A 14 3.25 -17.57 3.72
CA ASP A 14 2.47 -18.75 3.37
C ASP A 14 3.43 -19.83 2.83
N SER A 15 3.51 -20.95 3.54
CA SER A 15 4.38 -22.08 3.14
C SER A 15 3.76 -22.95 2.05
N ASP A 16 2.45 -22.83 1.78
CA ASP A 16 1.73 -23.63 0.79
C ASP A 16 1.37 -22.78 -0.44
N ILE A 17 2.34 -22.61 -1.33
CA ILE A 17 2.18 -21.80 -2.55
C ILE A 17 1.61 -22.68 -3.67
N THR A 18 0.30 -22.56 -3.89
CA THR A 18 -0.39 -23.20 -5.02
C THR A 18 -0.31 -22.35 -6.29
N ASP A 19 -0.49 -22.97 -7.46
CA ASP A 19 -0.54 -22.26 -8.75
C ASP A 19 -1.64 -21.19 -8.79
N GLY A 20 -2.78 -21.46 -8.13
CA GLY A 20 -3.88 -20.50 -7.99
C GLY A 20 -3.47 -19.26 -7.18
N LYS A 21 -2.77 -19.45 -6.04
CA LYS A 21 -2.24 -18.34 -5.23
C LYS A 21 -1.20 -17.54 -6.00
N ARG A 22 -0.27 -18.22 -6.68
CA ARG A 22 0.74 -17.57 -7.53
C ARG A 22 0.08 -16.70 -8.60
N THR A 23 -0.92 -17.23 -9.32
CA THR A 23 -1.65 -16.48 -10.36
C THR A 23 -2.36 -15.27 -9.77
N ALA A 24 -3.00 -15.42 -8.61
CA ALA A 24 -3.66 -14.33 -7.91
C ALA A 24 -2.68 -13.23 -7.47
N TRP A 25 -1.52 -13.59 -6.92
CA TRP A 25 -0.51 -12.61 -6.50
C TRP A 25 0.12 -11.86 -7.67
N ILE A 26 0.40 -12.54 -8.78
CA ILE A 26 0.88 -11.88 -10.02
C ILE A 26 -0.15 -10.83 -10.47
N ARG A 27 -1.44 -11.20 -10.47
CA ARG A 27 -2.53 -10.29 -10.81
C ARG A 27 -2.60 -9.09 -9.86
N GLN A 28 -2.50 -9.31 -8.55
CA GLN A 28 -2.50 -8.24 -7.55
C GLN A 28 -1.34 -7.26 -7.75
N ILE A 29 -0.13 -7.77 -8.03
CA ILE A 29 1.03 -6.92 -8.34
C ILE A 29 0.76 -6.09 -9.59
N ALA A 30 0.21 -6.70 -10.65
CA ALA A 30 -0.12 -6.00 -11.90
C ALA A 30 -1.21 -4.91 -11.72
N GLU A 31 -2.17 -5.12 -10.82
CA GLU A 31 -3.27 -4.18 -10.53
C GLU A 31 -2.84 -3.04 -9.58
N THR A 32 -1.80 -3.25 -8.77
CA THR A 32 -1.37 -2.32 -7.71
C THR A 32 -1.11 -0.90 -8.20
N PRO A 33 -0.40 -0.64 -9.33
CA PRO A 33 -0.14 0.72 -9.78
C PRO A 33 -1.42 1.50 -10.14
N ALA A 34 -2.42 0.84 -10.71
CA ALA A 34 -3.70 1.47 -11.04
C ALA A 34 -4.49 1.78 -9.76
N ALA A 35 -4.54 0.84 -8.82
CA ALA A 35 -5.19 1.04 -7.53
C ALA A 35 -4.55 2.17 -6.71
N LEU A 36 -3.21 2.26 -6.70
CA LEU A 36 -2.49 3.32 -5.99
C LEU A 36 -2.79 4.70 -6.58
N ARG A 37 -2.81 4.83 -7.92
CA ARG A 37 -3.21 6.08 -8.59
C ARG A 37 -4.64 6.48 -8.25
N ALA A 38 -5.57 5.54 -8.29
CA ALA A 38 -6.97 5.79 -7.94
C ALA A 38 -7.14 6.22 -6.48
N ALA A 39 -6.35 5.66 -5.56
CA ALA A 39 -6.42 5.99 -4.14
C ALA A 39 -5.98 7.43 -3.82
N VAL A 40 -5.17 8.05 -4.68
CA VAL A 40 -4.68 9.43 -4.50
C VAL A 40 -5.28 10.41 -5.51
N ASP A 41 -6.17 9.94 -6.38
CA ASP A 41 -6.84 10.78 -7.36
C ASP A 41 -7.72 11.83 -6.66
N GLY A 42 -7.65 13.07 -7.14
CA GLY A 42 -8.39 14.19 -6.57
C GLY A 42 -7.89 14.71 -5.20
N LEU A 43 -6.81 14.16 -4.64
CA LEU A 43 -6.20 14.74 -3.44
C LEU A 43 -5.54 16.09 -3.77
N THR A 44 -5.76 17.06 -2.89
CA THR A 44 -5.09 18.36 -2.93
C THR A 44 -3.63 18.25 -2.49
N GLU A 45 -2.80 19.24 -2.83
CA GLU A 45 -1.40 19.30 -2.37
C GLU A 45 -1.26 19.19 -0.85
N ALA A 46 -2.14 19.86 -0.08
CA ALA A 46 -2.13 19.79 1.37
C ALA A 46 -2.45 18.38 1.90
N GLN A 47 -3.34 17.65 1.23
CA GLN A 47 -3.65 16.26 1.58
C GLN A 47 -2.49 15.31 1.19
N LEU A 48 -1.85 15.54 0.05
CA LEU A 48 -0.66 14.79 -0.36
C LEU A 48 0.51 14.98 0.62
N ASP A 49 0.62 16.15 1.23
CA ASP A 49 1.64 16.48 2.22
C ASP A 49 1.23 16.17 3.67
N THR A 50 0.07 15.52 3.88
CA THR A 50 -0.37 15.07 5.20
C THR A 50 0.32 13.75 5.59
N PRO A 51 0.94 13.65 6.79
CA PRO A 51 1.49 12.40 7.30
C PRO A 51 0.41 11.33 7.51
N TYR A 52 0.63 10.09 7.04
CA TYR A 52 -0.37 9.02 7.24
C TYR A 52 -0.48 8.54 8.70
N ARG A 53 0.51 8.89 9.53
CA ARG A 53 0.55 8.68 10.99
C ARG A 53 1.45 9.74 11.63
N PRO A 54 1.37 9.97 12.96
CA PRO A 54 2.30 10.86 13.67
C PRO A 54 3.76 10.47 13.40
N GLU A 55 4.61 11.47 13.16
CA GLU A 55 6.04 11.31 12.80
C GLU A 55 6.29 10.38 11.60
N GLY A 56 5.28 10.17 10.75
CA GLY A 56 5.33 9.33 9.57
C GLY A 56 5.61 10.07 8.28
N TRP A 57 5.70 9.32 7.19
CA TRP A 57 5.77 9.89 5.85
C TRP A 57 4.45 10.53 5.43
N THR A 58 4.55 11.52 4.55
CA THR A 58 3.39 12.07 3.84
C THR A 58 2.83 11.05 2.85
N VAL A 59 1.57 11.23 2.43
CA VAL A 59 0.98 10.43 1.35
C VAL A 59 1.88 10.46 0.10
N ARG A 60 2.38 11.64 -0.28
CA ARG A 60 3.29 11.81 -1.42
C ARG A 60 4.56 10.96 -1.30
N GLN A 61 5.20 10.97 -0.13
CA GLN A 61 6.40 10.18 0.11
C GLN A 61 6.13 8.67 0.04
N VAL A 62 5.00 8.22 0.57
CA VAL A 62 4.59 6.81 0.48
C VAL A 62 4.35 6.40 -0.97
N VAL A 63 3.66 7.21 -1.77
CA VAL A 63 3.43 6.94 -3.20
C VAL A 63 4.75 6.83 -3.96
N HIS A 64 5.70 7.73 -3.71
CA HIS A 64 7.02 7.68 -4.36
C HIS A 64 7.91 6.51 -3.90
N HIS A 65 7.65 5.96 -2.71
CA HIS A 65 8.41 4.82 -2.20
C HIS A 65 8.01 3.49 -2.86
N VAL A 66 6.76 3.34 -3.31
CA VAL A 66 6.25 2.12 -3.91
C VAL A 66 6.49 2.15 -5.43
N PRO A 67 7.41 1.32 -5.98
CA PRO A 67 7.72 1.30 -7.41
C PRO A 67 6.62 0.65 -8.26
#